data_AF-A0AAU4GXC8-F1
#
_entry.id   AF-A0AAU4GXC8-F1
#
_cell.length_a   1.000
_cell.length_b   1.000
_cell.length_c   1.000
_cell.angle_alpha   90.00
_cell.angle_beta   90.00
_cell.angle_gamma   90.00
#
_symmetry.space_group_name_H-M   'P 1'
#
loop_
_entity.id
_entity.type
_entity.pdbx_description
1 polymer ?
#
loop_
_entity_poly.entity_id
_entity_poly.type
_entity_poly.pdbx_seq_one_letter_code
_entity_poly.pdbx_strand_id
1 'polypeptide(L)' 'MGTREDIVRALLAGAEAGRNGDEPTTCPYPATSLLRTAWIKGYARSRPVADQGEDADT' A
#
# COMPACT_ATOMS: atom_id res chain seq x y z
N MET A 1 -19.04 7.02 -4.64
CA MET A 1 -18.82 6.28 -3.38
C MET A 1 -18.26 4.92 -3.73
N GLY A 2 -17.03 4.61 -3.32
CA GLY A 2 -16.42 3.30 -3.59
C GLY A 2 -17.16 2.23 -2.80
N THR A 3 -17.63 1.21 -3.50
CA THR A 3 -18.33 0.07 -2.89
C THR A 3 -17.35 -0.76 -2.07
N ARG A 4 -17.85 -1.65 -1.22
CA ARG A 4 -17.00 -2.61 -0.48
C ARG A 4 -16.06 -3.37 -1.42
N GLU A 5 -16.52 -3.69 -2.62
CA GLU A 5 -15.72 -4.35 -3.65
C GLU A 5 -14.55 -3.49 -4.14
N ASP A 6 -14.76 -2.18 -4.28
CA ASP A 6 -13.69 -1.26 -4.70
C ASP A 6 -12.61 -1.13 -3.63
N ILE A 7 -13.01 -1.14 -2.36
CA ILE A 7 -12.08 -1.16 -1.22
C ILE A 7 -11.23 -2.44 -1.24
N VAL A 8 -11.86 -3.60 -1.47
CA VAL A 8 -11.16 -4.89 -1.56
C VAL A 8 -10.21 -4.90 -2.76
N ARG A 9 -10.64 -4.43 -3.94
CA ARG A 9 -9.79 -4.30 -5.12
C ARG A 9 -8.59 -3.40 -4.87
N ALA A 10 -8.81 -2.25 -4.24
CA ALA A 10 -7.74 -1.33 -3.87
C ALA A 10 -6.73 -1.98 -2.92
N LEU A 11 -7.21 -2.70 -1.90
CA LEU A 11 -6.36 -3.43 -0.95
C LEU A 11 -5.48 -4.49 -1.66
N LEU A 12 -6.08 -5.29 -2.55
CA LEU A 12 -5.35 -6.32 -3.30
C LEU A 12 -4.33 -5.72 -4.26
N ALA A 13 -4.69 -4.64 -4.96
CA ALA A 13 -3.78 -3.92 -5.84
C ALA A 13 -2.58 -3.33 -5.08
N GLY A 14 -2.81 -2.78 -3.89
CA GLY A 14 -1.72 -2.31 -3.03
C GLY A 14 -0.80 -3.45 -2.60
N ALA A 15 -1.37 -4.57 -2.17
CA ALA A 15 -0.60 -5.75 -1.76
C ALA A 15 0.24 -6.36 -2.89
N GLU A 16 -0.26 -6.29 -4.13
CA GLU A 16 0.51 -6.66 -5.32
C GLU A 16 1.69 -5.71 -5.54
N ALA A 17 1.44 -4.40 -5.55
CA ALA A 17 2.49 -3.39 -5.70
C ALA A 17 3.59 -3.51 -4.62
N GLY A 18 3.20 -3.78 -3.37
CA GLY A 18 4.14 -4.00 -2.27
C GLY A 18 5.02 -5.24 -2.48
N ARG A 19 4.45 -6.34 -3.01
CA ARG A 19 5.19 -7.57 -3.33
C ARG A 19 6.15 -7.38 -4.51
N ASN A 20 5.75 -6.58 -5.50
CA ASN A 20 6.56 -6.28 -6.67
C ASN A 20 7.68 -5.27 -6.38
N GLY A 21 7.65 -4.61 -5.22
CA GLY A 21 8.62 -3.59 -4.84
C GLY A 21 8.38 -2.24 -5.54
N ASP A 22 7.18 -2.01 -6.06
CA ASP A 22 6.80 -0.74 -6.70
C ASP A 22 6.84 0.41 -5.68
N GLU A 23 6.98 1.65 -6.14
CA GLU A 23 6.96 2.82 -5.25
C GLU A 23 5.54 3.15 -4.75
N PRO A 24 5.37 3.68 -3.52
CA PRO A 24 4.04 4.09 -3.01
C PRO A 24 3.35 5.20 -3.83
N THR A 25 4.13 5.96 -4.60
CA THR A 25 3.68 7.04 -5.50
C THR A 25 2.88 6.51 -6.70
N THR A 26 2.96 5.21 -7.00
CA THR A 26 2.19 4.54 -8.05
C THR A 26 0.70 4.41 -7.72
N CYS A 27 0.29 4.69 -6.48
CA CYS A 27 -1.10 4.62 -6.06
C CYS A 27 -2.00 5.55 -6.91
N PRO A 28 -2.96 5.01 -7.69
CA PRO A 28 -3.74 5.78 -8.66
C PRO A 28 -4.86 6.61 -8.01
N TYR A 29 -5.11 6.43 -6.71
CA TYR A 29 -6.23 7.06 -6.03
C TYR A 29 -5.82 8.42 -5.44
N PRO A 30 -6.68 9.46 -5.54
CA PRO A 30 -6.37 10.78 -5.00
C PRO A 30 -6.29 10.75 -3.47
N ALA A 31 -5.57 11.72 -2.89
CA ALA A 31 -5.27 11.81 -1.45
C ALA A 31 -6.50 11.69 -0.54
N THR A 32 -7.64 12.24 -0.97
CA THR A 32 -8.89 12.28 -0.19
C THR A 32 -9.74 11.02 -0.32
N SER A 33 -9.33 10.04 -1.14
CA SER A 33 -10.12 8.83 -1.40
C SER A 33 -9.89 7.76 -0.35
N LEU A 34 -10.98 7.16 0.14
CA LEU A 34 -10.93 5.94 0.95
C LEU A 34 -10.22 4.78 0.24
N LEU A 35 -10.26 4.73 -1.09
CA LEU A 35 -9.56 3.73 -1.88
C LEU A 35 -8.04 3.87 -1.76
N ARG A 36 -7.53 5.10 -1.61
CA ARG A 36 -6.11 5.34 -1.35
C ARG A 36 -5.69 4.74 -0.02
N THR A 37 -6.51 4.91 1.02
CA THR A 37 -6.25 4.32 2.33
C THR A 37 -6.21 2.80 2.27
N ALA A 38 -7.16 2.18 1.55
CA ALA A 38 -7.20 0.74 1.37
C ALA A 38 -5.96 0.23 0.61
N TRP A 39 -5.57 0.91 -0.46
CA TRP A 39 -4.38 0.57 -1.23
C TRP A 39 -3.09 0.66 -0.39
N ILE A 40 -2.89 1.76 0.34
CA ILE A 40 -1.70 1.95 1.19
C ILE A 40 -1.60 0.85 2.25
N LYS A 41 -2.73 0.44 2.86
CA LYS A 41 -2.75 -0.66 3.83
C LYS A 41 -2.32 -2.00 3.22
N GLY A 42 -2.79 -2.30 2.01
CA GLY A 42 -2.36 -3.49 1.27
C GLY A 42 -0.87 -3.45 0.96
N TYR A 43 -0.39 -2.31 0.45
CA TYR A 43 0.99 -2.08 0.09
C TYR A 43 1.95 -2.24 1.27
N ALA A 44 1.68 -1.57 2.38
CA ALA A 44 2.53 -1.62 3.57
C ALA A 44 2.60 -3.04 4.17
N ARG A 45 1.50 -3.79 4.16
CA ARG A 45 1.46 -5.17 4.67
C ARG A 45 2.30 -6.13 3.83
N SER A 46 2.50 -5.82 2.56
CA SER A 46 3.08 -6.72 1.58
C SER A 46 4.47 -6.31 1.11
N ARG A 47 4.98 -5.14 1.53
CA ARG A 47 6.38 -4.79 1.30
C ARG A 47 7.27 -5.85 1.94
N PRO A 48 8.20 -6.48 1.19
CA PRO A 48 9.23 -7.28 1.80
C PRO A 48 10.02 -6.37 2.77
N VAL A 49 10.23 -6.86 3.99
CA VAL A 49 11.09 -6.22 4.99
C VAL A 49 12.54 -6.31 4.49
N ALA A 50 12.87 -5.53 3.48
CA ALA A 50 14.22 -5.40 2.93
C ALA A 50 14.92 -4.13 3.44
N ASP A 51 14.28 -3.37 4.34
CA ASP A 51 14.82 -2.13 4.89
C ASP A 51 14.18 -1.86 6.27
N GLN A 52 14.49 -2.71 7.25
CA GLN A 52 14.68 -2.21 8.62
C GLN A 52 16.17 -1.88 8.75
N GLY A 53 16.61 -0.88 7.99
CA GLY A 53 17.76 -0.08 8.35
C GLY A 53 17.28 0.92 9.39
N GLU A 54 17.05 0.47 10.61
CA GLU A 54 16.84 1.32 11.77
C GLU A 54 17.90 0.95 12.81
N ASP A 55 18.95 1.76 12.80
CA ASP A 55 19.52 2.38 13.99
C ASP A 55 19.22 1.66 15.31
N ALA A 56 20.06 0.68 15.63
CA ALA A 56 20.19 0.12 16.96
C ALA A 56 21.67 0.05 17.36
N ASP A 57 22.34 1.21 17.47
CA ASP A 57 23.50 1.39 18.37
C ASP A 57 23.79 2.89 18.58
N THR A 58 23.37 3.44 19.71
CA THR A 58 24.02 4.56 20.40
C THR A 58 23.85 4.33 21.90
#